data_AF-A0A813D7K2-F1
#
_entry.id   AF-A0A813D7K2-F1
#
_cell.length_a   1.000
_cell.length_b   1.000
_cell.length_c   1.000
_cell.angle_alpha   90.00
_cell.angle_beta   90.00
_cell.angle_gamma   90.00
#
_symmetry.space_group_name_H-M   'P 1'
#
loop_
_entity.id
_entity.type
_entity.pdbx_description
1 polymer ?
#
loop_
_entity_poly.entity_id
_entity_poly.type
_entity_poly.pdbx_seq_one_letter_code
_entity_poly.pdbx_strand_id
1 'polypeptide(L)'
;MRRIAAGRPKLGLEKAKGLAAQHGGTCLSESYTSVHHALLWQCAHGHEWQAPLASIKYRKRWCHTCLLGSSVKPGLDVAQGIAFTRGGFCLSSEYRSSYSPMRWRCQLGHEWEATLSNVKNGKTWCPRCAVNWPLNLEAAKQLAAGHGGQCTSAEYKNNWTPLSWRCLFGHHWQAPMFSIKIRGRWCPQCALTSRRGIQLQAAANLAALQGGQCLSMLYINNRIPLRWKCEKGHEWEATLNKVKNCGTWCPTCASWKSEREVRRIFETIFPGFFSPHGVHVSSAVAARVYRWSWMGTVRISA
;
A
#
# COMPACT_ATOMS: atom_id res chain seq x y z
N MET A 1 19.73 31.42 67.67
CA MET A 1 18.80 30.59 66.86
C MET A 1 19.27 30.61 65.39
N ARG A 2 20.02 29.60 64.93
CA ARG A 2 20.34 29.41 63.51
C ARG A 2 19.46 28.28 62.98
N ARG A 3 18.45 28.62 62.18
CA ARG A 3 17.55 27.65 61.55
C ARG A 3 18.30 26.90 60.46
N ILE A 4 18.40 25.58 60.62
CA ILE A 4 18.86 24.62 59.61
C ILE A 4 17.86 24.69 58.45
N ALA A 5 18.35 25.14 57.28
CA ALA A 5 17.53 25.24 56.07
C ALA A 5 17.23 23.83 55.53
N ALA A 6 15.95 23.48 55.59
CA ALA A 6 15.38 22.22 55.14
C ALA A 6 15.67 21.97 53.65
N GLY A 7 16.31 20.84 53.36
CA GLY A 7 16.46 20.35 51.99
C GLY A 7 15.12 19.93 51.38
N ARG A 8 14.91 20.24 50.10
CA ARG A 8 14.06 19.53 49.13
C ARG A 8 14.21 20.17 47.72
N PRO A 9 13.91 19.43 46.62
CA PRO A 9 12.98 18.31 46.60
C PRO A 9 13.43 17.02 45.91
N LYS A 10 13.17 15.91 46.61
CA LYS A 10 13.00 14.52 46.16
C LYS A 10 12.06 14.32 44.93
N LEU A 11 11.44 15.38 44.41
CA LEU A 11 10.43 15.33 43.35
C LEU A 11 11.01 15.08 41.95
N GLY A 12 12.29 15.39 41.71
CA GLY A 12 12.96 15.14 40.43
C GLY A 12 13.32 13.67 40.21
N LEU A 13 13.73 13.00 41.29
CA LEU A 13 14.18 11.60 41.23
C LEU A 13 13.01 10.61 41.12
N GLU A 14 11.90 10.85 41.83
CA GLU A 14 10.69 10.03 41.68
C GLU A 14 10.13 10.10 40.26
N LYS A 15 10.16 11.28 39.63
CA LYS A 15 9.79 11.44 38.21
C LYS A 15 10.73 10.70 37.26
N ALA A 16 12.04 10.66 37.58
CA ALA A 16 13.01 9.90 36.81
C ALA A 16 12.74 8.38 36.92
N LYS A 17 12.52 7.87 38.14
CA LYS A 17 12.17 6.46 38.38
C LYS A 17 10.88 6.05 37.69
N GLY A 18 9.84 6.90 37.75
CA GLY A 18 8.59 6.66 37.04
C GLY A 18 8.75 6.62 35.52
N LEU A 19 9.55 7.52 34.95
CA LEU A 19 9.84 7.53 33.51
C LEU A 19 10.66 6.30 33.09
N ALA A 20 11.58 5.83 33.93
CA ALA A 20 12.30 4.59 33.68
C ALA A 20 11.36 3.37 33.65
N ALA A 21 10.45 3.28 34.62
CA ALA A 21 9.47 2.21 34.69
C ALA A 21 8.56 2.17 33.46
N GLN A 22 8.13 3.33 32.94
CA GLN A 22 7.31 3.41 31.70
C GLN A 22 8.01 2.80 30.49
N HIS A 23 9.34 2.87 30.43
CA HIS A 23 10.13 2.29 29.36
C HIS A 23 10.71 0.91 29.70
N GLY A 24 10.22 0.27 30.76
CA GLY A 24 10.68 -1.05 31.21
C GLY A 24 12.14 -1.04 31.67
N GLY A 25 12.60 0.01 32.35
CA GLY A 25 13.93 0.06 32.93
C GLY A 25 13.94 0.75 34.31
N THR A 26 15.13 0.97 34.85
CA THR A 26 15.36 1.49 36.19
C THR A 26 16.29 2.71 36.15
N CYS A 27 16.08 3.65 37.08
CA CYS A 27 17.00 4.76 37.32
C CYS A 27 17.83 4.41 38.56
N LEU A 28 19.15 4.28 38.39
CA LEU A 28 20.11 3.83 39.40
C LEU A 28 20.67 4.99 40.25
N SER A 29 20.42 6.24 39.87
CA SER A 29 20.91 7.39 40.63
C SER A 29 20.17 7.60 41.94
N GLU A 30 20.89 7.93 43.00
CA GLU A 30 20.35 8.15 44.36
C GLU A 30 20.10 9.62 44.71
N SER A 31 20.66 10.55 43.92
CA SER A 31 20.46 11.99 44.10
C SER A 31 20.23 12.70 42.77
N TYR A 32 19.41 13.75 42.81
CA TYR A 32 19.15 14.62 41.66
C TYR A 32 19.33 16.06 42.14
N THR A 33 20.41 16.69 41.68
CA THR A 33 20.79 18.05 42.09
C THR A 33 20.31 19.10 41.10
N SER A 34 20.34 18.83 39.78
CA SER A 34 20.02 19.80 38.73
C SER A 34 19.56 19.14 37.41
N VAL A 35 18.87 19.91 36.56
CA VAL A 35 18.33 19.52 35.24
C VAL A 35 19.42 19.14 34.23
N HIS A 36 20.64 19.64 34.43
CA HIS A 36 21.80 19.33 33.58
C HIS A 36 22.62 18.14 34.09
N HIS A 37 22.37 17.66 35.31
CA HIS A 37 23.11 16.54 35.87
C HIS A 37 22.63 15.23 35.23
N ALA A 38 23.57 14.45 34.72
CA ALA A 38 23.26 13.15 34.16
C ALA A 38 22.80 12.20 35.28
N LEU A 39 21.71 11.50 35.03
CA LEU A 39 21.28 10.37 35.85
C LEU A 39 21.75 9.07 35.17
N LEU A 40 21.98 8.05 35.97
CA LEU A 40 22.33 6.71 35.52
C LEU A 40 21.05 5.90 35.32
N TRP A 41 20.89 5.37 34.12
CA TRP A 41 19.70 4.64 33.69
C TRP A 41 20.10 3.23 33.27
N GLN A 42 19.21 2.27 33.48
CA GLN A 42 19.35 0.89 33.04
C GLN A 42 18.06 0.44 32.34
N CYS A 43 18.16 -0.27 31.22
CA CYS A 43 16.98 -0.83 30.52
C CYS A 43 16.68 -2.27 30.94
N ALA A 44 15.53 -2.83 30.53
CA ALA A 44 15.18 -4.25 30.73
C ALA A 44 16.25 -5.25 30.26
N HIS A 45 17.09 -4.87 29.29
CA HIS A 45 18.16 -5.72 28.75
C HIS A 45 19.49 -5.53 29.49
N GLY A 46 19.51 -4.80 30.61
CA GLY A 46 20.70 -4.60 31.45
C GLY A 46 21.69 -3.55 30.93
N HIS A 47 21.42 -2.85 29.83
CA HIS A 47 22.29 -1.78 29.35
C HIS A 47 22.20 -0.55 30.24
N GLU A 48 23.36 -0.02 30.63
CA GLU A 48 23.49 1.16 31.48
C GLU A 48 24.01 2.37 30.69
N TRP A 49 23.42 3.55 30.91
CA TRP A 49 23.88 4.78 30.28
C TRP A 49 23.61 6.01 31.15
N GLN A 50 24.39 7.08 30.93
CA GLN A 50 24.23 8.35 31.62
C GLN A 50 23.51 9.36 30.72
N ALA A 51 22.43 9.96 31.23
CA ALA A 51 21.66 10.96 30.50
C ALA A 51 20.90 11.91 31.43
N PRO A 52 20.76 13.20 31.11
CA PRO A 52 19.90 14.11 31.89
C PRO A 52 18.42 13.76 31.76
N LEU A 53 17.63 13.98 32.82
CA LEU A 53 16.18 13.71 32.84
C LEU A 53 15.42 14.37 31.68
N ALA A 54 15.77 15.61 31.33
CA ALA A 54 15.16 16.34 30.22
C ALA A 54 15.38 15.63 28.87
N SER A 55 16.53 14.99 28.67
CA SER A 55 16.85 14.29 27.42
C SER A 55 16.00 13.04 27.23
N ILE A 56 15.74 12.30 28.32
CA ILE A 56 14.87 11.13 28.29
C ILE A 56 13.40 11.53 28.09
N LYS A 57 12.95 12.60 28.77
CA LYS A 57 11.56 13.06 28.69
C LYS A 57 11.17 13.55 27.29
N TYR A 58 12.06 14.28 26.61
CA TYR A 58 11.73 14.93 25.33
C TYR A 58 12.24 14.17 24.10
N ARG A 59 13.11 13.16 24.25
CA ARG A 59 13.56 12.35 23.12
C ARG A 59 12.78 11.03 23.04
N LYS A 60 12.35 10.66 21.83
CA LYS A 60 11.70 9.36 21.52
C LYS A 60 12.68 8.17 21.54
N ARG A 61 13.79 8.24 22.27
CA ARG A 61 14.85 7.21 22.28
C ARG A 61 15.19 6.88 23.73
N TRP A 62 14.90 5.64 24.12
CA TRP A 62 15.11 5.14 25.48
C TRP A 62 16.52 4.56 25.68
N CYS A 63 16.85 3.44 25.04
CA CYS A 63 18.17 2.81 25.14
C CYS A 63 18.81 2.72 23.75
N HIS A 64 20.00 3.30 23.58
CA HIS A 64 20.70 3.25 22.28
C HIS A 64 21.18 1.83 21.95
N THR A 65 21.56 1.04 22.96
CA THR A 65 22.06 -0.32 22.78
C THR A 65 20.94 -1.30 22.45
N CYS A 66 19.76 -1.17 23.07
CA CYS A 66 18.58 -1.94 22.64
C CYS A 66 18.14 -1.56 21.22
N LEU A 67 18.20 -0.28 20.84
CA LEU A 67 17.91 0.13 19.46
C LEU A 67 18.88 -0.49 18.45
N LEU A 68 20.16 -0.60 18.82
CA LEU A 68 21.18 -1.27 18.01
C LEU A 68 21.05 -2.80 18.05
N GLY A 69 20.56 -3.38 19.15
CA GLY A 69 20.38 -4.82 19.37
C GLY A 69 19.07 -5.42 18.81
N SER A 70 18.01 -4.63 18.65
CA SER A 70 16.77 -5.05 17.96
C SER A 70 16.90 -5.05 16.43
N SER A 71 18.07 -4.70 15.91
CA SER A 71 18.40 -4.89 14.50
C SER A 71 18.85 -6.34 14.31
N VAL A 72 17.90 -7.26 14.08
CA VAL A 72 18.20 -8.49 13.33
C VAL A 72 18.93 -8.03 12.07
N LYS A 73 20.24 -8.28 11.94
CA LYS A 73 21.06 -7.74 10.85
C LYS A 73 20.58 -8.31 9.51
N PRO A 74 19.82 -7.58 8.69
CA PRO A 74 19.29 -8.09 7.44
C PRO A 74 20.24 -7.63 6.34
N GLY A 75 21.17 -8.49 5.97
CA GLY A 75 22.27 -8.11 5.10
C GLY A 75 22.60 -9.19 4.11
N LEU A 76 22.94 -10.37 4.62
CA LEU A 76 23.28 -11.51 3.78
C LEU A 76 22.04 -12.20 3.21
N ASP A 77 21.02 -12.40 4.02
CA ASP A 77 19.69 -12.90 3.65
C ASP A 77 19.03 -11.99 2.58
N VAL A 78 19.12 -10.67 2.77
CA VAL A 78 18.63 -9.69 1.80
C VAL A 78 19.43 -9.73 0.51
N ALA A 79 20.76 -9.83 0.59
CA ALA A 79 21.62 -9.96 -0.60
C ALA A 79 21.31 -11.25 -1.37
N GLN A 80 21.19 -12.38 -0.67
CA GLN A 80 20.85 -13.68 -1.24
C GLN A 80 19.45 -13.68 -1.86
N GLY A 81 18.46 -13.09 -1.19
CA GLY A 81 17.10 -12.93 -1.72
C GLY A 81 17.05 -12.07 -2.97
N ILE A 82 17.80 -10.96 -3.01
CA ILE A 82 17.92 -10.13 -4.22
C ILE A 82 18.62 -10.88 -5.35
N ALA A 83 19.66 -11.65 -5.03
CA ALA A 83 20.34 -12.46 -6.03
C ALA A 83 19.39 -13.53 -6.61
N PHE A 84 18.68 -14.24 -5.74
CA PHE A 84 17.72 -15.28 -6.12
C PHE A 84 16.59 -14.72 -7.00
N THR A 85 15.96 -13.62 -6.59
CA THR A 85 14.90 -12.96 -7.38
C THR A 85 15.36 -12.46 -8.74
N ARG A 86 16.67 -12.21 -8.91
CA ARG A 86 17.28 -11.84 -10.20
C ARG A 86 17.98 -13.00 -10.92
N GLY A 87 17.70 -14.24 -10.52
CA GLY A 87 18.21 -15.44 -11.16
C GLY A 87 19.71 -15.64 -10.99
N GLY A 88 20.29 -15.23 -9.86
CA GLY A 88 21.71 -15.41 -9.57
C GLY A 88 22.00 -15.68 -8.10
N PHE A 89 23.28 -15.59 -7.74
CA PHE A 89 23.80 -15.96 -6.43
C PHE A 89 24.65 -14.84 -5.84
N CYS A 90 24.54 -14.65 -4.52
CA CYS A 90 25.51 -13.88 -3.77
C CYS A 90 26.60 -14.85 -3.30
N LEU A 91 27.85 -14.60 -3.71
CA LEU A 91 29.02 -15.45 -3.39
C LEU A 91 29.74 -14.99 -2.11
N SER A 92 29.43 -13.81 -1.61
CA SER A 92 29.96 -13.33 -0.33
C SER A 92 29.37 -14.13 0.83
N SER A 93 30.20 -14.53 1.78
CA SER A 93 29.80 -15.21 3.03
C SER A 93 29.53 -14.24 4.17
N GLU A 94 30.02 -12.99 4.08
CA GLU A 94 29.92 -11.97 5.13
C GLU A 94 29.26 -10.70 4.60
N TYR A 95 28.40 -10.10 5.42
CA TYR A 95 27.84 -8.77 5.18
C TYR A 95 28.41 -7.78 6.21
N ARG A 96 29.20 -6.81 5.74
CA ARG A 96 29.79 -5.76 6.60
C ARG A 96 28.91 -4.52 6.63
N SER A 97 28.51 -4.01 5.46
CA SER A 97 27.60 -2.87 5.34
C SER A 97 26.95 -2.80 3.96
N SER A 98 25.97 -1.91 3.77
CA SER A 98 25.33 -1.70 2.48
C SER A 98 26.27 -1.13 1.41
N TYR A 99 27.41 -0.58 1.84
CA TYR A 99 28.44 0.03 1.00
C TYR A 99 29.68 -0.84 0.87
N SER A 100 29.77 -1.96 1.60
CA SER A 100 30.88 -2.90 1.40
C SER A 100 30.70 -3.65 0.07
N PRO A 101 31.79 -3.84 -0.70
CA PRO A 101 31.73 -4.64 -1.91
C PRO A 101 31.37 -6.09 -1.58
N MET A 102 30.46 -6.65 -2.37
CA MET A 102 30.05 -8.04 -2.30
C MET A 102 30.26 -8.70 -3.66
N ARG A 103 30.49 -10.02 -3.67
CA ARG A 103 30.64 -10.82 -4.88
C ARG A 103 29.30 -11.40 -5.29
N TRP A 104 28.99 -11.28 -6.57
CA TRP A 104 27.72 -11.68 -7.17
C TRP A 104 27.97 -12.54 -8.40
N ARG A 105 27.04 -13.43 -8.70
CA ARG A 105 27.05 -14.27 -9.91
C ARG A 105 25.66 -14.27 -10.54
N CYS A 106 25.57 -14.08 -11.86
CA CYS A 106 24.28 -14.15 -12.57
C CYS A 106 24.04 -15.56 -13.12
N GLN A 107 22.85 -15.79 -13.65
CA GLN A 107 22.47 -17.06 -14.27
C GLN A 107 23.40 -17.51 -15.41
N LEU A 108 24.01 -16.55 -16.12
CA LEU A 108 24.98 -16.85 -17.19
C LEU A 108 26.39 -17.20 -16.66
N GLY A 109 26.59 -17.25 -15.34
CA GLY A 109 27.89 -17.53 -14.75
C GLY A 109 28.83 -16.33 -14.67
N HIS A 110 28.40 -15.12 -15.05
CA HIS A 110 29.22 -13.93 -14.86
C HIS A 110 29.32 -13.58 -13.38
N GLU A 111 30.55 -13.54 -12.87
CA GLU A 111 30.87 -13.03 -11.54
C GLU A 111 31.28 -11.54 -11.59
N TRP A 112 30.86 -10.74 -10.61
CA TRP A 112 31.31 -9.35 -10.48
C TRP A 112 31.25 -8.89 -9.02
N GLU A 113 31.91 -7.77 -8.74
CA GLU A 113 31.86 -7.11 -7.44
C GLU A 113 30.99 -5.85 -7.50
N ALA A 114 30.09 -5.72 -6.53
CA ALA A 114 29.23 -4.56 -6.37
C ALA A 114 28.73 -4.45 -4.93
N THR A 115 28.39 -3.25 -4.49
CA THR A 115 27.78 -3.04 -3.17
C THR A 115 26.32 -3.47 -3.17
N LEU A 116 25.79 -3.88 -2.00
CA LEU A 116 24.37 -4.20 -1.85
C LEU A 116 23.47 -3.01 -2.23
N SER A 117 23.88 -1.78 -1.90
CA SER A 117 23.17 -0.56 -2.28
C SER A 117 23.05 -0.41 -3.81
N ASN A 118 24.13 -0.65 -4.55
CA ASN A 118 24.13 -0.57 -6.02
C ASN A 118 23.33 -1.71 -6.63
N VAL A 119 23.37 -2.91 -6.06
CA VAL A 119 22.59 -4.04 -6.57
C VAL A 119 21.09 -3.89 -6.28
N LYS A 120 20.73 -3.29 -5.15
CA LYS A 120 19.34 -3.04 -4.76
C LYS A 120 18.73 -1.87 -5.55
N ASN A 121 19.44 -0.74 -5.62
CA ASN A 121 18.92 0.51 -6.16
C ASN A 121 19.40 0.81 -7.59
N GLY A 122 20.42 0.10 -8.07
CA GLY A 122 20.98 0.31 -9.40
C GLY A 122 20.05 -0.21 -10.49
N LYS A 123 20.19 0.40 -11.68
CA LYS A 123 19.43 0.02 -12.89
C LYS A 123 19.96 -1.26 -13.55
N THR A 124 21.11 -1.76 -13.11
CA THR A 124 21.86 -2.81 -13.78
C THR A 124 22.21 -3.92 -12.79
N TRP A 125 21.74 -5.13 -13.06
CA TRP A 125 22.02 -6.32 -12.25
C TRP A 125 23.44 -6.84 -12.47
N CYS A 126 23.78 -7.24 -13.69
CA CYS A 126 25.11 -7.73 -14.05
C CYS A 126 25.71 -6.83 -15.14
N PRO A 127 26.89 -6.22 -14.92
CA PRO A 127 27.50 -5.28 -15.88
C PRO A 127 27.85 -5.96 -17.21
N ARG A 128 28.30 -7.22 -17.16
CA ARG A 128 28.57 -8.00 -18.38
C ARG A 128 27.29 -8.33 -19.16
N CYS A 129 26.22 -8.71 -18.47
CA CYS A 129 24.91 -8.89 -19.12
C CYS A 129 24.32 -7.58 -19.65
N ALA A 130 24.74 -6.43 -19.12
CA ALA A 130 24.26 -5.13 -19.53
C ALA A 130 24.96 -4.61 -20.79
N VAL A 131 26.27 -4.76 -20.86
CA VAL A 131 27.12 -4.20 -21.92
C VAL A 131 27.35 -5.19 -23.06
N ASN A 132 27.52 -6.48 -22.76
CA ASN A 132 27.97 -7.48 -23.73
C ASN A 132 27.14 -8.76 -23.63
N TRP A 133 25.83 -8.64 -23.89
CA TRP A 133 24.98 -9.81 -23.98
C TRP A 133 25.24 -10.52 -25.32
N PRO A 134 25.55 -11.83 -25.33
CA PRO A 134 25.74 -12.56 -26.57
C PRO A 134 24.46 -12.49 -27.40
N LEU A 135 24.54 -11.80 -28.54
CA LEU A 135 23.46 -11.64 -29.50
C LEU A 135 23.42 -12.90 -30.36
N ASN A 136 23.05 -14.02 -29.74
CA ASN A 136 22.99 -15.32 -30.39
C ASN A 136 21.72 -16.07 -30.00
N LEU A 137 21.43 -17.11 -30.78
CA LEU A 137 20.20 -17.89 -30.62
C LEU A 137 20.14 -18.61 -29.26
N GLU A 138 21.28 -19.05 -28.74
CA GLU A 138 21.37 -19.74 -27.46
C GLU A 138 20.96 -18.84 -26.29
N ALA A 139 21.42 -17.59 -26.31
CA ALA A 139 21.04 -16.60 -25.32
C ALA A 139 19.55 -16.23 -25.41
N ALA A 140 18.96 -16.27 -26.62
CA ALA A 140 17.51 -16.13 -26.79
C ALA A 140 16.75 -17.34 -26.20
N LYS A 141 17.24 -18.57 -26.40
CA LYS A 141 16.66 -19.78 -25.80
C LYS A 141 16.74 -19.74 -24.27
N GLN A 142 17.86 -19.32 -23.70
CA GLN A 142 18.03 -19.15 -22.26
C GLN A 142 17.11 -18.08 -21.69
N LEU A 143 16.97 -16.94 -22.38
CA LEU A 143 16.01 -15.89 -22.00
C LEU A 143 14.59 -16.45 -21.96
N ALA A 144 14.22 -17.27 -22.94
CA ALA A 144 12.91 -17.90 -22.95
C ALA A 144 12.71 -18.87 -21.78
N ALA A 145 13.70 -19.72 -21.52
CA ALA A 145 13.67 -20.68 -20.42
C ALA A 145 13.55 -19.98 -19.05
N GLY A 146 14.23 -18.85 -18.85
CA GLY A 146 14.11 -18.04 -17.63
C GLY A 146 12.69 -17.52 -17.36
N HIS A 147 11.87 -17.38 -18.40
CA HIS A 147 10.45 -17.03 -18.29
C HIS A 147 9.50 -18.25 -18.43
N GLY A 148 10.05 -19.47 -18.37
CA GLY A 148 9.32 -20.73 -18.58
C GLY A 148 8.86 -20.96 -20.02
N GLY A 149 9.24 -20.12 -20.97
CA GLY A 149 8.87 -20.28 -22.37
C GLY A 149 9.98 -20.84 -23.25
N GLN A 150 9.74 -20.82 -24.56
CA GLN A 150 10.64 -21.34 -25.58
C GLN A 150 10.82 -20.33 -26.70
N CYS A 151 12.05 -20.23 -27.23
CA CYS A 151 12.33 -19.53 -28.48
C CYS A 151 12.26 -20.57 -29.61
N THR A 152 11.33 -20.39 -30.55
CA THR A 152 11.10 -21.31 -31.68
C THR A 152 11.80 -20.88 -32.97
N SER A 153 12.53 -19.76 -32.95
CA SER A 153 13.35 -19.35 -34.09
C SER A 153 14.52 -20.31 -34.32
N ALA A 154 14.77 -20.61 -35.60
CA ALA A 154 15.91 -21.42 -36.03
C ALA A 154 17.21 -20.63 -36.16
N GLU A 155 17.12 -19.32 -36.41
CA GLU A 155 18.28 -18.46 -36.68
C GLU A 155 18.17 -17.12 -35.95
N TYR A 156 19.34 -16.57 -35.59
CA TYR A 156 19.50 -15.24 -35.06
C TYR A 156 20.31 -14.39 -36.03
N LYS A 157 19.68 -13.40 -36.67
CA LYS A 157 20.35 -12.53 -37.65
C LYS A 157 20.90 -11.25 -37.01
N ASN A 158 20.10 -10.55 -36.22
CA ASN A 158 20.49 -9.33 -35.51
C ASN A 158 19.47 -8.96 -34.41
N ASN A 159 19.74 -7.88 -33.66
CA ASN A 159 18.96 -7.45 -32.50
C ASN A 159 17.56 -6.91 -32.82
N TRP A 160 17.32 -6.57 -34.09
CA TRP A 160 16.08 -5.99 -34.58
C TRP A 160 15.17 -7.02 -35.21
N THR A 161 15.75 -8.15 -35.65
CA THR A 161 15.00 -9.25 -36.27
C THR A 161 14.10 -9.88 -35.22
N PRO A 162 12.78 -9.90 -35.45
CA PRO A 162 11.85 -10.56 -34.54
C PRO A 162 12.17 -12.05 -34.45
N LEU A 163 12.34 -12.54 -33.22
CA LEU A 163 12.36 -13.97 -32.94
C LEU A 163 10.95 -14.44 -32.62
N SER A 164 10.69 -15.73 -32.85
CA SER A 164 9.44 -16.38 -32.50
C SER A 164 9.54 -16.98 -31.10
N TRP A 165 8.55 -16.68 -30.28
CA TRP A 165 8.51 -17.04 -28.86
C TRP A 165 7.22 -17.76 -28.54
N ARG A 166 7.29 -18.67 -27.56
CA ARG A 166 6.18 -19.41 -26.98
C ARG A 166 6.25 -19.34 -25.47
N CYS A 167 5.14 -19.07 -24.77
CA CYS A 167 5.11 -19.09 -23.29
C CYS A 167 4.58 -20.43 -22.75
N LEU A 168 4.66 -20.63 -21.44
CA LEU A 168 4.09 -21.78 -20.72
C LEU A 168 2.62 -22.05 -21.07
N PHE A 169 1.83 -20.99 -21.27
CA PHE A 169 0.40 -21.08 -21.59
C PHE A 169 0.12 -21.33 -23.07
N GLY A 170 1.16 -21.58 -23.89
CA GLY A 170 1.02 -21.89 -25.30
C GLY A 170 0.76 -20.69 -26.22
N HIS A 171 0.88 -19.46 -25.71
CA HIS A 171 0.77 -18.26 -26.56
C HIS A 171 2.02 -18.09 -27.43
N HIS A 172 1.82 -17.75 -28.69
CA HIS A 172 2.88 -17.51 -29.66
C HIS A 172 2.93 -16.03 -30.03
N TRP A 173 4.13 -15.45 -30.09
CA TRP A 173 4.32 -14.07 -30.56
C TRP A 173 5.70 -13.87 -31.17
N GLN A 174 5.83 -12.80 -31.97
CA GLN A 174 7.09 -12.37 -32.55
C GLN A 174 7.55 -11.07 -31.88
N ALA A 175 8.81 -11.04 -31.44
CA ALA A 175 9.40 -9.85 -30.85
C ALA A 175 10.92 -9.88 -30.97
N PRO A 176 11.58 -8.73 -31.16
CA PRO A 176 13.03 -8.67 -31.06
C PRO A 176 13.47 -8.89 -29.62
N MET A 177 14.57 -9.62 -29.44
CA MET A 177 15.10 -10.03 -28.14
C MET A 177 15.32 -8.85 -27.16
N PHE A 178 15.79 -7.71 -27.69
CA PHE A 178 16.01 -6.49 -26.90
C PHE A 178 14.72 -5.94 -26.26
N SER A 179 13.58 -6.06 -26.95
CA SER A 179 12.30 -5.52 -26.47
C SER A 179 11.80 -6.25 -25.23
N ILE A 180 11.99 -7.57 -25.17
CA ILE A 180 11.62 -8.42 -24.03
C ILE A 180 12.49 -8.05 -22.82
N LYS A 181 13.80 -7.89 -23.02
CA LYS A 181 14.77 -7.54 -21.96
C LYS A 181 14.49 -6.19 -21.31
N ILE A 182 14.28 -5.15 -22.10
CA ILE A 182 14.16 -3.79 -21.57
C ILE A 182 12.76 -3.49 -21.06
N ARG A 183 11.72 -3.95 -21.78
CA ARG A 183 10.34 -3.61 -21.40
C ARG A 183 9.79 -4.53 -20.31
N GLY A 184 10.49 -5.62 -19.98
CA GLY A 184 10.11 -6.56 -18.91
C GLY A 184 8.77 -7.27 -19.15
N ARG A 185 8.24 -7.23 -20.39
CA ARG A 185 7.00 -7.90 -20.77
C ARG A 185 7.36 -9.15 -21.56
N TRP A 186 7.20 -10.30 -20.93
CA TRP A 186 7.48 -11.61 -21.53
C TRP A 186 6.43 -11.96 -22.61
N CYS A 187 5.21 -12.30 -22.19
CA CYS A 187 4.13 -12.66 -23.11
C CYS A 187 3.04 -11.57 -23.10
N PRO A 188 2.68 -10.98 -24.25
CA PRO A 188 1.67 -9.91 -24.31
C PRO A 188 0.29 -10.41 -23.88
N GLN A 189 -0.08 -11.64 -24.26
CA GLN A 189 -1.37 -12.23 -23.91
C GLN A 189 -1.44 -12.53 -22.41
N CYS A 190 -0.42 -13.17 -21.81
CA CYS A 190 -0.37 -13.37 -20.36
C CYS A 190 -0.37 -12.04 -19.59
N ALA A 191 0.38 -11.04 -20.06
CA ALA A 191 0.42 -9.73 -19.42
C ALA A 191 -0.94 -9.01 -19.47
N LEU A 192 -1.71 -9.21 -20.54
CA LEU A 192 -3.08 -8.72 -20.64
C LEU A 192 -4.01 -9.49 -19.70
N THR A 193 -3.97 -10.82 -19.68
CA THR A 193 -4.82 -11.65 -18.81
C THR A 193 -4.59 -11.35 -17.33
N SER A 194 -3.33 -11.28 -16.88
CA SER A 194 -3.01 -10.94 -15.48
C SER A 194 -3.45 -9.52 -15.12
N ARG A 195 -3.27 -8.53 -16.02
CA ARG A 195 -3.79 -7.17 -15.78
C ARG A 195 -5.32 -7.14 -15.70
N ARG A 196 -6.00 -7.88 -16.58
CA ARG A 196 -7.46 -7.95 -16.62
C ARG A 196 -8.04 -8.63 -15.38
N GLY A 197 -7.42 -9.71 -14.90
CA GLY A 197 -7.81 -10.38 -13.64
C GLY A 197 -7.64 -9.47 -12.41
N ILE A 198 -6.50 -8.78 -12.29
CA ILE A 198 -6.26 -7.82 -11.20
C ILE A 198 -7.29 -6.67 -11.24
N GLN A 199 -7.66 -6.20 -12.43
CA GLN A 199 -8.62 -5.10 -12.58
C GLN A 199 -10.06 -5.53 -12.31
N LEU A 200 -10.42 -6.78 -12.59
CA LEU A 200 -11.72 -7.33 -12.20
C LEU A 200 -11.83 -7.47 -10.68
N GLN A 201 -10.79 -7.97 -10.01
CA GLN A 201 -10.76 -8.03 -8.56
C GLN A 201 -10.82 -6.64 -7.93
N ALA A 202 -10.11 -5.66 -8.50
CA ALA A 202 -10.19 -4.27 -8.06
C ALA A 202 -11.60 -3.68 -8.23
N ALA A 203 -12.32 -4.03 -9.30
CA ALA A 203 -13.71 -3.63 -9.50
C ALA A 203 -14.64 -4.26 -8.46
N ALA A 204 -14.49 -5.56 -8.18
CA ALA A 204 -15.27 -6.26 -7.17
C ALA A 204 -15.05 -5.68 -5.77
N ASN A 205 -13.80 -5.42 -5.38
CA ASN A 205 -13.47 -4.81 -4.10
C ASN A 205 -14.05 -3.39 -3.97
N LEU A 206 -13.99 -2.61 -5.05
CA LEU A 206 -14.56 -1.26 -5.07
C LEU A 206 -16.07 -1.29 -4.92
N ALA A 207 -16.74 -2.25 -5.55
CA ALA A 207 -18.18 -2.44 -5.37
C ALA A 207 -18.54 -2.79 -3.93
N ALA A 208 -17.79 -3.72 -3.33
CA ALA A 208 -18.01 -4.12 -1.94
C ALA A 208 -17.83 -2.95 -0.96
N LEU A 209 -16.81 -2.09 -1.18
CA LEU A 209 -16.61 -0.87 -0.38
C LEU A 209 -17.77 0.13 -0.45
N GLN A 210 -18.50 0.14 -1.57
CA GLN A 210 -19.65 1.03 -1.80
C GLN A 210 -21.00 0.34 -1.48
N GLY A 211 -20.97 -0.79 -0.76
CA GLY A 211 -22.16 -1.55 -0.38
C GLY A 211 -22.85 -2.26 -1.56
N GLY A 212 -22.13 -2.54 -2.65
CA GLY A 212 -22.70 -3.17 -3.84
C GLY A 212 -21.83 -4.28 -4.44
N GLN A 213 -22.15 -4.68 -5.66
CA GLN A 213 -21.53 -5.81 -6.35
C GLN A 213 -21.19 -5.45 -7.79
N CYS A 214 -20.09 -6.01 -8.28
CA CYS A 214 -19.77 -6.00 -9.71
C CYS A 214 -20.31 -7.30 -10.31
N LEU A 215 -21.23 -7.19 -11.28
CA LEU A 215 -21.90 -8.33 -11.93
C LEU A 215 -21.13 -8.84 -13.15
N SER A 216 -20.16 -8.07 -13.64
CA SER A 216 -19.33 -8.47 -14.77
C SER A 216 -18.34 -9.57 -14.37
N MET A 217 -18.27 -10.63 -15.18
CA MET A 217 -17.33 -11.75 -14.98
C MET A 217 -15.99 -11.55 -15.68
N LEU A 218 -15.87 -10.52 -16.54
CA LEU A 218 -14.71 -10.28 -17.38
C LEU A 218 -14.42 -8.79 -17.50
N TYR A 219 -13.15 -8.41 -17.33
CA TYR A 219 -12.65 -7.08 -17.62
C TYR A 219 -11.85 -7.11 -18.92
N ILE A 220 -12.31 -6.42 -19.97
CA ILE A 220 -11.64 -6.43 -21.28
C ILE A 220 -10.66 -5.24 -21.41
N ASN A 221 -11.15 -4.02 -21.14
CA ASN A 221 -10.37 -2.79 -21.15
C ASN A 221 -11.11 -1.67 -20.39
N ASN A 222 -10.52 -0.48 -20.32
CA ASN A 222 -11.05 0.68 -19.58
C ASN A 222 -12.16 1.45 -20.31
N ARG A 223 -12.50 1.07 -21.55
CA ARG A 223 -13.54 1.70 -22.36
C ARG A 223 -14.86 0.94 -22.28
N ILE A 224 -14.79 -0.38 -22.12
CA ILE A 224 -15.96 -1.23 -22.00
C ILE A 224 -16.54 -1.09 -20.60
N PRO A 225 -17.83 -0.73 -20.46
CA PRO A 225 -18.48 -0.61 -19.17
C PRO A 225 -18.60 -1.97 -18.48
N LEU A 226 -18.54 -1.95 -17.15
CA LEU A 226 -18.89 -3.09 -16.30
C LEU A 226 -20.33 -2.89 -15.80
N ARG A 227 -20.99 -4.00 -15.47
CA ARG A 227 -22.29 -4.00 -14.80
C ARG A 227 -22.09 -3.96 -13.29
N TRP A 228 -22.80 -3.06 -12.64
CA TRP A 228 -22.73 -2.81 -11.20
C TRP A 228 -24.12 -2.93 -10.59
N LYS A 229 -24.18 -3.27 -9.32
CA LYS A 229 -25.39 -3.33 -8.50
C LYS A 229 -25.13 -2.66 -7.17
N CYS A 230 -26.01 -1.78 -6.70
CA CYS A 230 -25.89 -1.15 -5.38
C CYS A 230 -26.67 -1.92 -4.31
N GLU A 231 -26.49 -1.55 -3.04
CA GLU A 231 -27.21 -2.15 -1.90
C GLU A 231 -28.73 -2.13 -2.07
N LYS A 232 -29.26 -1.02 -2.62
CA LYS A 232 -30.70 -0.85 -2.90
C LYS A 232 -31.20 -1.65 -4.11
N GLY A 233 -30.33 -2.44 -4.74
CA GLY A 233 -30.67 -3.32 -5.85
C GLY A 233 -30.66 -2.68 -7.24
N HIS A 234 -30.32 -1.39 -7.38
CA HIS A 234 -30.24 -0.75 -8.70
C HIS A 234 -29.04 -1.27 -9.49
N GLU A 235 -29.28 -1.64 -10.75
CA GLU A 235 -28.24 -2.06 -11.68
C GLU A 235 -27.93 -0.95 -12.69
N TRP A 236 -26.66 -0.74 -13.01
CA TRP A 236 -26.24 0.20 -14.05
C TRP A 236 -24.92 -0.20 -14.70
N GLU A 237 -24.65 0.42 -15.84
CA GLU A 237 -23.42 0.23 -16.60
C GLU A 237 -22.50 1.44 -16.45
N ALA A 238 -21.26 1.20 -16.05
CA ALA A 238 -20.24 2.24 -15.95
C ALA A 238 -18.84 1.65 -16.11
N THR A 239 -17.91 2.43 -16.67
CA THR A 239 -16.51 2.00 -16.74
C THR A 239 -15.85 2.09 -15.37
N LEU A 240 -14.90 1.18 -15.11
CA LEU A 240 -14.15 1.16 -13.84
C LEU A 240 -13.50 2.51 -13.51
N ASN A 241 -12.99 3.23 -14.52
CA ASN A 241 -12.42 4.55 -14.33
C ASN A 241 -13.44 5.59 -13.86
N LYS A 242 -14.67 5.56 -14.40
CA LYS A 242 -15.72 6.48 -13.96
C LYS A 242 -16.10 6.22 -12.50
N VAL A 243 -16.33 4.96 -12.16
CA VAL A 243 -16.73 4.60 -10.79
C VAL A 243 -15.61 4.88 -9.77
N LYS A 244 -14.34 4.69 -10.16
CA LYS A 244 -13.19 4.95 -9.28
C LYS A 244 -12.90 6.44 -9.07
N ASN A 245 -13.00 7.25 -10.12
CA ASN A 245 -12.46 8.62 -10.11
C ASN A 245 -13.54 9.72 -10.07
N CYS A 246 -14.79 9.44 -10.42
CA CYS A 246 -15.82 10.48 -10.57
C CYS A 246 -16.68 10.69 -9.31
N GLY A 247 -16.35 10.04 -8.17
CA GLY A 247 -17.01 10.27 -6.88
C GLY A 247 -18.50 9.94 -6.82
N THR A 248 -19.05 9.31 -7.86
CA THR A 248 -20.47 8.99 -8.02
C THR A 248 -20.61 7.49 -8.22
N TRP A 249 -21.40 6.86 -7.34
CA TRP A 249 -21.55 5.40 -7.28
C TRP A 249 -22.76 4.94 -8.12
N CYS A 250 -23.97 5.10 -7.60
CA CYS A 250 -25.21 4.70 -8.27
C CYS A 250 -25.98 5.93 -8.73
N PRO A 251 -26.30 6.08 -10.04
CA PRO A 251 -26.97 7.26 -10.57
C PRO A 251 -28.38 7.45 -9.99
N THR A 252 -29.12 6.35 -9.79
CA THR A 252 -30.45 6.37 -9.17
C THR A 252 -30.40 6.73 -7.68
N CYS A 253 -29.36 6.30 -6.97
CA CYS A 253 -29.16 6.71 -5.57
C CYS A 253 -28.60 8.13 -5.46
N ALA A 254 -27.94 8.65 -6.49
CA ALA A 254 -27.44 10.03 -6.52
C ALA A 254 -28.53 11.03 -6.92
N SER A 255 -29.60 10.59 -7.58
CA SER A 255 -30.66 11.45 -8.12
C SER A 255 -31.75 11.83 -7.12
N TRP A 256 -31.50 11.82 -5.80
CA TRP A 256 -32.48 12.39 -4.86
C TRP A 256 -32.65 13.87 -5.17
N LYS A 257 -33.84 14.23 -5.66
CA LYS A 257 -34.25 15.60 -5.96
C LYS A 257 -33.97 16.46 -4.74
N SER A 258 -33.28 17.59 -4.93
CA SER A 258 -33.05 18.55 -3.84
C SER A 258 -34.39 18.97 -3.22
N GLU A 259 -34.41 19.31 -1.92
CA GLU A 259 -35.62 19.80 -1.24
C GLU A 259 -36.31 20.91 -2.05
N ARG A 260 -35.52 21.81 -2.65
CA ARG A 260 -36.03 22.88 -3.54
C ARG A 260 -36.81 22.36 -4.74
N GLU A 261 -36.40 21.24 -5.31
CA GLU A 261 -37.04 20.69 -6.50
C GLU A 261 -38.29 19.87 -6.15
N VAL A 262 -38.26 19.15 -5.03
CA VAL A 262 -39.46 18.53 -4.45
C VAL A 262 -40.47 19.62 -4.07
N ARG A 263 -40.00 20.72 -3.45
CA ARG A 263 -40.82 21.87 -3.06
C ARG A 263 -41.46 22.56 -4.26
N ARG A 264 -40.74 22.81 -5.35
CA ARG A 264 -41.32 23.35 -6.59
C ARG A 264 -42.41 22.46 -7.16
N ILE A 265 -42.20 21.14 -7.18
CA ILE A 265 -43.21 20.18 -7.67
C ILE A 265 -44.45 20.26 -6.78
N PHE A 266 -44.28 20.28 -5.46
CA PHE A 266 -45.38 20.42 -4.51
C PHE A 266 -46.11 21.76 -4.63
N GLU A 267 -45.40 22.87 -4.82
CA GLU A 267 -46.01 24.20 -5.00
C GLU A 267 -46.76 24.34 -6.34
N THR A 268 -46.33 23.59 -7.37
CA THR A 268 -47.01 23.54 -8.67
C THR A 268 -48.29 22.70 -8.62
N ILE A 269 -48.25 21.55 -7.93
CA ILE A 269 -49.40 20.64 -7.80
C ILE A 269 -50.38 21.12 -6.73
N PHE A 270 -49.88 21.74 -5.65
CA PHE A 270 -50.64 22.29 -4.52
C PHE A 270 -50.27 23.77 -4.26
N PRO A 271 -50.77 24.70 -5.08
CA PRO A 271 -50.52 26.13 -4.87
C PRO A 271 -51.01 26.58 -3.49
N GLY A 272 -50.12 27.22 -2.72
CA GLY A 272 -50.44 27.76 -1.38
C GLY A 272 -50.20 26.80 -0.20
N PHE A 273 -49.66 25.60 -0.44
CA PHE A 273 -49.35 24.65 0.64
C PHE A 273 -48.21 25.11 1.57
N PHE A 274 -47.27 25.92 1.06
CA PHE A 274 -46.18 26.50 1.86
C PHE A 274 -46.31 28.03 1.89
N SER A 275 -46.49 28.62 3.08
CA SER A 275 -46.55 30.08 3.27
C SER A 275 -45.20 30.62 3.78
N PRO A 276 -44.73 31.82 3.37
CA PRO A 276 -43.36 32.28 3.62
C PRO A 276 -43.04 32.66 5.07
N HIS A 277 -44.03 32.67 5.98
CA HIS A 277 -43.87 33.29 7.30
C HIS A 277 -44.13 32.36 8.50
N GLY A 278 -44.10 31.04 8.31
CA GLY A 278 -44.07 30.11 9.47
C GLY A 278 -45.28 30.23 10.42
N VAL A 279 -46.40 30.78 9.95
CA VAL A 279 -47.65 30.80 10.71
C VAL A 279 -48.54 29.68 10.17
N HIS A 280 -49.00 28.83 11.10
CA HIS A 280 -49.98 27.77 10.90
C HIS A 280 -50.99 28.11 9.79
N VAL A 281 -51.10 27.22 8.80
CA VAL A 281 -52.19 27.30 7.84
C VAL A 281 -53.49 27.05 8.60
N SER A 282 -54.36 28.05 8.58
CA SER A 282 -55.75 28.03 9.04
C SER A 282 -56.47 26.74 8.66
N SER A 283 -57.36 26.28 9.55
CA SER A 283 -58.08 25.00 9.59
C SER A 283 -58.96 24.66 8.37
N ALA A 284 -58.97 25.46 7.32
CA ALA A 284 -59.81 25.25 6.14
C ALA A 284 -59.20 24.32 5.07
N VAL A 285 -57.87 24.13 5.01
CA VAL A 285 -57.23 23.22 4.03
C VAL A 285 -56.97 21.82 4.61
N ALA A 286 -56.91 21.70 5.93
CA ALA A 286 -56.72 20.40 6.60
C ALA A 286 -57.87 19.41 6.32
N ALA A 287 -59.08 19.90 6.05
CA ALA A 287 -60.27 19.07 5.84
C ALA A 287 -60.27 18.24 4.53
N ARG A 288 -59.33 18.48 3.59
CA ARG A 288 -59.19 17.63 2.38
C ARG A 288 -58.10 16.57 2.45
N VAL A 289 -57.23 16.60 3.47
CA VAL A 289 -56.17 15.59 3.65
C VAL A 289 -56.58 14.51 4.67
N TYR A 290 -57.55 14.78 5.56
CA TYR A 290 -58.03 13.80 6.54
C TYR A 290 -58.94 12.68 5.99
N ARG A 291 -58.99 12.43 4.68
CA ARG A 291 -59.72 11.26 4.12
C ARG A 291 -58.84 10.10 3.66
N TRP A 292 -57.52 10.19 3.83
CA TRP A 292 -56.57 9.10 3.51
C TRP A 292 -55.56 8.86 4.63
N SER A 293 -56.02 8.95 5.88
CA SER A 293 -55.28 8.53 7.07
C SER A 293 -56.22 7.75 8.00
N TRP A 294 -56.77 6.65 7.51
CA TRP A 294 -57.26 5.54 8.34
C TRP A 294 -56.96 4.24 7.60
N MET A 295 -56.33 3.30 8.30
CA MET A 295 -55.65 2.07 7.85
C MET A 295 -54.23 2.32 7.28
N GLY A 296 -53.15 2.11 8.02
CA GLY A 296 -52.99 1.53 9.33
C GLY A 296 -51.50 1.52 9.69
N THR A 297 -51.18 1.99 10.88
CA THR A 297 -49.96 1.63 11.61
C THR A 297 -50.06 0.15 11.97
N VAL A 298 -49.12 -0.69 11.52
CA VAL A 298 -48.80 -1.94 12.23
C VAL A 298 -47.30 -1.97 12.49
N ARG A 299 -47.02 -2.22 13.77
CA ARG A 299 -45.72 -2.27 14.43
C ARG A 299 -44.82 -3.39 13.92
N ILE A 300 -43.53 -3.19 14.21
CA ILE A 300 -42.39 -4.09 14.09
C ILE A 300 -42.54 -5.33 14.98
N SER A 301 -41.89 -6.41 14.53
CA SER A 301 -41.37 -7.63 15.20
C SER A 301 -42.29 -8.80 15.54
N ALA A 302 -42.01 -9.94 14.89
CA ALA A 302 -41.34 -11.09 15.51
C ALA A 302 -40.19 -11.55 14.61
#